data_AF-A0A3N7DH06-F1
#
_entry.id   AF-A0A3N7DH06-F1
#
_cell.length_a   1.000
_cell.length_b   1.000
_cell.length_c   1.000
_cell.angle_alpha   90.00
_cell.angle_beta   90.00
_cell.angle_gamma   90.00
#
_symmetry.space_group_name_H-M   'P 1'
#
loop_
_entity.id
_entity.type
_entity.pdbx_description
1 polymer ?
#
loop_
_entity_poly.entity_id
_entity_poly.type
_entity_poly.pdbx_seq_one_letter_code
_entity_poly.pdbx_strand_id
1 'polypeptide(L)'
;MSVSICELHHITSLEQFYDELTRQLHLPAHFGRNLDALYDSLSADVSGPFEIIWRDTEQSRQQLGADLYATLLEILQSVAEERGDVTLDIHH
;
A
#
# COMPACT_ATOMS: atom_id res chain seq x y z
N MET A 1 15.39 12.47 10.11
CA MET A 1 14.06 11.85 10.00
C MET A 1 14.31 10.44 9.50
N SER A 2 13.70 9.44 10.12
CA SER A 2 13.85 8.04 9.69
C SER A 2 12.74 7.71 8.71
N VAL A 3 13.06 7.01 7.63
CA VAL A 3 12.06 6.51 6.67
C VAL A 3 11.45 5.25 7.26
N SER A 4 10.12 5.18 7.29
CA SER A 4 9.41 3.96 7.64
C SER A 4 9.34 3.03 6.43
N ILE A 5 9.79 1.79 6.56
CA ILE A 5 9.73 0.81 5.47
C ILE A 5 8.55 -0.13 5.73
N CYS A 6 7.67 -0.24 4.75
CA CYS A 6 6.55 -1.18 4.72
C CYS A 6 6.82 -2.25 3.66
N GLU A 7 7.03 -3.49 4.09
CA GLU A 7 7.26 -4.62 3.19
C GLU A 7 5.98 -5.47 3.05
N LEU A 8 5.51 -5.62 1.81
CA LEU A 8 4.33 -6.40 1.45
C LEU A 8 4.79 -7.65 0.70
N HIS A 9 4.65 -8.83 1.33
CA HIS A 9 5.03 -10.12 0.74
C HIS A 9 3.83 -11.08 0.73
N HIS A 10 3.72 -11.90 -0.32
CA HIS A 10 2.67 -12.92 -0.45
C HIS A 10 1.25 -12.41 -0.16
N ILE A 11 0.86 -11.28 -0.76
CA ILE A 11 -0.48 -10.73 -0.58
C ILE A 11 -1.47 -11.56 -1.38
N THR A 12 -2.40 -12.23 -0.69
CA THR A 12 -3.37 -13.15 -1.29
C THR A 12 -4.81 -12.64 -1.23
N SER A 13 -5.07 -11.60 -0.43
CA SER A 13 -6.39 -11.00 -0.31
C SER A 13 -6.30 -9.50 -0.03
N LEU A 14 -7.37 -8.79 -0.36
CA LEU A 14 -7.49 -7.36 -0.08
C LEU A 14 -7.45 -7.07 1.43
N GLU A 15 -8.05 -7.95 2.24
CA GLU A 15 -8.03 -7.81 3.69
C GLU A 15 -6.61 -7.93 4.25
N GLN A 16 -5.82 -8.91 3.78
CA GLN A 16 -4.42 -9.06 4.16
C GLN A 16 -3.61 -7.82 3.78
N PHE A 17 -3.84 -7.26 2.59
CA PHE A 17 -3.17 -6.04 2.14
C PHE A 17 -3.44 -4.86 3.10
N TYR A 18 -4.72 -4.67 3.46
CA TYR A 18 -5.13 -3.66 4.43
C TYR A 18 -4.53 -3.88 5.82
N ASP A 19 -4.49 -5.12 6.28
CA ASP A 19 -3.96 -5.45 7.61
C ASP A 19 -2.44 -5.19 7.69
N GLU A 20 -1.69 -5.55 6.64
CA GLU A 20 -0.25 -5.29 6.59
C GLU A 20 0.08 -3.81 6.58
N LEU A 21 -0.62 -3.01 5.75
CA LEU A 21 -0.46 -1.57 5.77
C LEU A 21 -0.82 -0.99 7.13
N THR A 22 -1.96 -1.39 7.71
CA THR A 22 -2.42 -0.87 9.00
C THR A 22 -1.41 -1.15 10.10
N ARG A 23 -0.83 -2.37 10.10
CA ARG A 23 0.16 -2.80 11.08
C ARG A 23 1.50 -2.06 10.93
N GLN A 24 1.98 -1.87 9.71
CA GLN A 24 3.33 -1.36 9.45
C GLN A 24 3.38 0.17 9.39
N LEU A 25 2.38 0.79 8.76
CA LEU A 25 2.28 2.25 8.59
C LEU A 25 1.38 2.92 9.62
N HIS A 26 0.77 2.16 10.54
CA HIS A 26 -0.10 2.67 11.59
C HIS A 26 -1.26 3.52 11.04
N LEU A 27 -2.01 2.95 10.08
CA LEU A 27 -3.20 3.62 9.51
C LEU A 27 -4.17 4.03 10.63
N PRO A 28 -4.96 5.10 10.42
CA PRO A 28 -5.82 5.64 11.45
C PRO A 28 -6.88 4.63 11.90
N ALA A 29 -7.34 4.76 13.16
CA ALA A 29 -8.37 3.88 13.72
C ALA A 29 -9.72 3.94 12.97
N HIS A 30 -9.95 4.99 12.19
CA HIS A 30 -11.13 5.18 11.35
C HIS A 30 -10.92 4.71 9.90
N PHE A 31 -9.83 4.00 9.59
CA PHE A 31 -9.57 3.47 8.26
C PHE A 31 -10.71 2.56 7.77
N GLY A 32 -11.40 3.00 6.72
CA GLY A 32 -12.67 2.43 6.26
C GLY A 32 -12.58 1.12 5.48
N ARG A 33 -11.38 0.55 5.29
CA ARG A 33 -11.13 -0.73 4.59
C ARG A 33 -11.78 -0.82 3.21
N ASN A 34 -11.63 0.24 2.43
CA ASN A 34 -12.02 0.29 1.02
C ASN A 34 -10.95 1.08 0.24
N LEU A 35 -11.05 1.12 -1.09
CA LEU A 35 -10.04 1.72 -1.96
C LEU A 35 -9.93 3.24 -1.79
N ASP A 36 -11.05 3.94 -1.60
CA ASP A 36 -11.05 5.39 -1.37
C ASP A 36 -10.38 5.71 -0.03
N ALA A 37 -10.76 4.98 1.03
CA ALA A 37 -10.14 5.13 2.34
C ALA A 37 -8.65 4.78 2.34
N LEU A 38 -8.21 3.84 1.48
CA LEU A 38 -6.80 3.50 1.32
C LEU A 38 -6.03 4.70 0.77
N TYR A 39 -6.53 5.29 -0.31
CA TYR A 39 -5.94 6.48 -0.89
C TYR A 39 -5.93 7.65 0.11
N ASP A 40 -7.04 7.93 0.78
CA ASP A 40 -7.14 9.02 1.76
C ASP A 40 -6.12 8.84 2.90
N SER A 41 -6.06 7.63 3.48
CA SER A 41 -5.14 7.36 4.58
C SER A 41 -3.67 7.47 4.16
N LEU A 42 -3.28 6.93 3.01
CA LEU A 42 -1.90 6.98 2.56
C LEU A 42 -1.47 8.37 2.06
N SER A 43 -2.39 9.14 1.47
CA SER A 43 -2.13 10.49 0.95
C SER A 43 -2.08 11.56 2.05
N ALA A 44 -2.90 11.43 3.11
CA ALA A 44 -3.08 12.50 4.10
C ALA A 44 -2.82 12.09 5.56
N ASP A 45 -3.16 10.87 5.98
CA ASP A 45 -3.18 10.51 7.41
C ASP A 45 -1.88 9.87 7.90
N VAL A 46 -1.20 9.08 7.06
CA VAL A 46 0.05 8.41 7.43
C VAL A 46 1.20 9.41 7.47
N SER A 47 1.87 9.49 8.62
CA SER A 47 3.07 10.34 8.79
C SER A 47 4.22 9.83 7.93
N GLY A 48 4.80 10.69 7.09
CA GLY A 48 5.98 10.36 6.28
C GLY A 48 7.30 10.88 6.85
N PRO A 49 8.44 10.58 6.19
CA PRO A 49 8.56 9.82 4.94
C PRO A 49 8.42 8.29 5.12
N PHE A 50 7.89 7.59 4.12
CA PHE A 50 7.84 6.13 4.12
C PHE A 50 8.05 5.52 2.73
N GLU A 51 8.47 4.27 2.71
CA GLU A 51 8.71 3.47 1.51
C GLU A 51 7.84 2.21 1.56
N ILE A 52 7.16 1.91 0.46
CA ILE A 52 6.42 0.67 0.27
C ILE A 52 7.21 -0.23 -0.68
N ILE A 53 7.61 -1.41 -0.20
CA ILE A 53 8.26 -2.43 -1.00
C ILE A 53 7.27 -3.58 -1.17
N TRP A 54 6.83 -3.85 -2.40
CA TRP A 54 5.95 -4.98 -2.69
C TRP A 54 6.72 -6.05 -3.44
N ARG A 55 6.88 -7.23 -2.82
CA ARG A 55 7.57 -8.39 -3.41
C ARG A 55 6.60 -9.47 -3.83
N ASP A 56 7.05 -10.33 -4.74
CA ASP A 56 6.29 -11.45 -5.28
C ASP A 56 4.93 -10.98 -5.84
N THR A 57 4.98 -9.84 -6.54
CA THR A 57 3.77 -9.17 -7.02
C THR A 57 3.06 -9.96 -8.11
N GLU A 58 3.76 -10.82 -8.85
CA GLU A 58 3.11 -11.75 -9.79
C GLU A 58 2.21 -12.76 -9.08
N GLN A 59 2.66 -13.32 -7.94
CA GLN A 59 1.82 -14.20 -7.12
C GLN A 59 0.63 -13.43 -6.57
N SER A 60 0.86 -12.20 -6.10
CA SER A 60 -0.22 -11.35 -5.59
C SER A 60 -1.26 -11.06 -6.68
N ARG A 61 -0.82 -10.78 -7.91
CA ARG A 61 -1.69 -10.59 -9.08
C ARG A 61 -2.54 -11.82 -9.39
N GLN A 62 -1.98 -13.03 -9.29
CA GLN A 62 -2.75 -14.26 -9.53
C GLN A 62 -3.81 -14.51 -8.46
N GLN A 63 -3.51 -14.18 -7.20
CA GLN A 63 -4.40 -14.41 -6.05
C GLN A 63 -5.50 -13.34 -5.92
N LEU A 64 -5.14 -12.07 -6.10
CA LEU A 64 -6.07 -10.93 -6.02
C LEU A 64 -6.93 -10.78 -7.27
N GLY A 65 -6.46 -11.31 -8.40
CA GLY A 65 -6.99 -11.00 -9.71
C GLY A 65 -6.35 -9.76 -10.33
N ALA A 66 -6.27 -9.75 -11.66
CA ALA A 66 -5.53 -8.72 -12.40
C ALA A 66 -6.09 -7.30 -12.21
N ASP A 67 -7.42 -7.17 -12.17
CA ASP A 67 -8.08 -5.86 -12.06
C ASP A 67 -7.82 -5.23 -10.69
N LEU A 68 -8.07 -5.98 -9.61
CA LEU A 68 -7.83 -5.49 -8.25
C LEU A 68 -6.34 -5.19 -8.00
N TYR A 69 -5.44 -6.06 -8.48
CA TYR A 69 -4.01 -5.82 -8.41
C TYR A 69 -3.62 -4.51 -9.11
N ALA A 70 -4.13 -4.27 -10.32
CA ALA A 70 -3.85 -3.05 -11.08
C ALA A 70 -4.37 -1.81 -10.34
N THR A 71 -5.58 -1.86 -9.78
CA THR A 71 -6.15 -0.76 -9.00
C THR A 71 -5.34 -0.45 -7.73
N LEU A 72 -4.90 -1.48 -6.99
CA LEU A 72 -4.04 -1.27 -5.82
C LEU A 72 -2.71 -0.62 -6.22
N LEU A 73 -2.11 -1.09 -7.31
CA LEU A 73 -0.86 -0.55 -7.81
C LEU A 73 -1.01 0.92 -8.25
N GLU A 74 -2.11 1.26 -8.93
CA GLU A 74 -2.44 2.63 -9.33
C GLU A 74 -2.55 3.54 -8.11
N ILE A 75 -3.29 3.14 -7.07
CA ILE A 75 -3.41 3.93 -5.82
C ILE A 75 -2.04 4.17 -5.19
N LEU A 76 -1.20 3.12 -5.05
CA LEU A 76 0.13 3.27 -4.45
C LEU A 76 1.04 4.20 -5.27
N GLN A 77 0.95 4.13 -6.61
CA GLN A 77 1.70 5.01 -7.51
C GLN A 77 1.24 6.46 -7.38
N SER A 78 -0.07 6.73 -7.42
CA SER A 78 -0.62 8.07 -7.27
C SER A 78 -0.20 8.72 -5.94
N VAL A 79 -0.25 7.98 -4.84
CA VAL A 79 0.21 8.49 -3.53
C VAL A 79 1.70 8.86 -3.57
N ALA A 80 2.54 8.00 -4.14
CA ALA A 80 3.98 8.26 -4.24
C ALA A 80 4.28 9.51 -5.10
N GLU A 81 3.57 9.67 -6.22
CA GLU A 81 3.69 10.83 -7.11
C GLU A 81 3.25 12.15 -6.44
N GLU A 82 2.15 12.12 -5.68
CA GLU A 82 1.56 13.32 -5.10
C GLU A 82 2.27 13.81 -3.84
N ARG A 83 2.72 12.89 -2.99
CA ARG A 83 3.29 13.24 -1.68
C ARG A 83 4.73 13.70 -1.73
N GLY A 84 5.53 13.17 -2.66
CA GLY A 84 6.96 13.48 -2.80
C GLY A 84 7.87 13.00 -1.64
N ASP A 85 7.30 12.53 -0.52
CA ASP A 85 8.00 11.90 0.60
C ASP A 85 7.71 10.39 0.71
N VAL A 86 7.01 9.83 -0.27
CA VAL A 86 6.65 8.41 -0.37
C VAL A 86 7.30 7.80 -1.61
N THR A 87 7.90 6.61 -1.44
CA THR A 87 8.43 5.82 -2.55
C THR A 87 7.74 4.47 -2.64
N LEU A 88 7.62 3.96 -3.87
CA LEU A 88 7.09 2.64 -4.17
C LEU A 88 8.13 1.84 -4.96
N ASP A 89 8.50 0.67 -4.44
CA ASP A 89 9.41 -0.27 -5.08
C ASP A 89 8.71 -1.62 -5.30
N ILE A 90 8.68 -2.09 -6.55
CA ILE A 90 7.95 -3.28 -6.98
C ILE A 90 8.93 -4.33 -7.45
N HIS A 91 8.85 -5.51 -6.83
CA HIS A 91 9.62 -6.69 -7.20
C HIS A 91 8.67 -7.77 -7.71
N HIS A 92 8.95 -8.27 -8.91
CA HIS A 92 8.23 -9.36 -9.56
C HIS A 92 8.78 -10.71 -9.13
#